data_AF-A0A6G3X4I5-F1
#
_entry.id   AF-A0A6G3X4I5-F1
#
_cell.length_a   1.000
_cell.length_b   1.000
_cell.length_c   1.000
_cell.angle_alpha   90.00
_cell.angle_beta   90.00
_cell.angle_gamma   90.00
#
_symmetry.space_group_name_H-M   'P 1'
#
loop_
_entity.id
_entity.type
_entity.pdbx_description
1 polymer ?
#
loop_
_entity_poly.entity_id
_entity_poly.type
_entity_poly.pdbx_seq_one_letter_code
_entity_poly.pdbx_strand_id
1 'polypeptide(L)'
;DQEAYAWREAWAGRRLNRAVLYELHVGTYTGEGTFDAAAARLGHLAELGVTHVSLMPVCPFPGVNGWGYEGVSLWAVHEPYGGPEGLKRFVDTAHGLGLGVILDVV
;
A
#
# COMPACT_ATOMS: atom_id res chain seq x y z
N ASP A 1 8.58 7.03 -15.28
CA ASP A 1 8.85 5.88 -16.16
C ASP A 1 8.24 4.64 -15.51
N GLN A 2 7.32 3.95 -16.21
CA GLN A 2 6.66 2.76 -15.64
C GLN A 2 7.52 1.50 -15.75
N GLU A 3 8.51 1.48 -16.65
CA GLU A 3 9.41 0.35 -16.86
C GLU A 3 10.63 0.39 -15.94
N ALA A 4 10.86 1.53 -15.27
CA ALA A 4 11.98 1.71 -14.35
C ALA A 4 11.94 0.78 -13.12
N TYR A 5 10.77 0.24 -12.77
CA TYR A 5 10.63 -0.69 -11.65
C TYR A 5 10.53 -2.13 -12.15
N ALA A 6 11.53 -2.95 -11.80
CA ALA A 6 11.52 -4.38 -12.07
C ALA A 6 10.80 -5.13 -10.94
N TRP A 7 9.56 -5.57 -11.21
CA TRP A 7 8.78 -6.39 -10.29
C TRP A 7 9.48 -7.73 -9.99
N ARG A 8 9.49 -8.15 -8.72
CA ARG A 8 10.06 -9.44 -8.31
C ARG A 8 9.03 -10.56 -8.40
N GLU A 9 7.77 -10.25 -8.11
CA GLU A 9 6.72 -11.24 -7.95
C GLU A 9 5.80 -11.36 -9.17
N ALA A 10 5.70 -12.57 -9.73
CA ALA A 10 4.69 -12.91 -10.72
C ALA A 10 3.35 -13.22 -10.01
N TRP A 11 2.62 -12.17 -9.64
CA TRP A 11 1.41 -12.30 -8.82
C TRP A 11 0.15 -12.56 -9.66
N ALA A 12 -0.53 -13.68 -9.39
CA ALA A 12 -1.77 -14.05 -10.08
C ALA A 12 -3.05 -13.44 -9.48
N GLY A 13 -2.93 -12.68 -8.38
CA GLY A 13 -4.09 -12.19 -7.63
C GLY A 13 -4.60 -13.19 -6.58
N ARG A 14 -5.41 -12.68 -5.65
CA ARG A 14 -6.13 -13.48 -4.65
C ARG A 14 -7.61 -13.15 -4.75
N ARG A 15 -8.47 -14.17 -4.61
CA ARG A 15 -9.91 -13.97 -4.74
C ARG A 15 -10.46 -13.26 -3.50
N LEU A 16 -11.48 -12.42 -3.72
CA LEU A 16 -12.17 -11.71 -2.63
C LEU A 16 -13.11 -12.61 -1.82
N ASN A 17 -13.52 -13.77 -2.36
CA ASN A 17 -14.34 -14.69 -1.60
C ASN A 17 -13.52 -15.28 -0.44
N ARG A 18 -13.93 -15.01 0.81
CA ARG A 18 -13.18 -15.30 2.05
C ARG A 18 -11.98 -14.37 2.31
N ALA A 19 -11.97 -13.18 1.71
CA ALA A 19 -10.99 -12.18 2.08
C ALA A 19 -11.20 -11.73 3.53
N VAL A 20 -10.10 -11.74 4.29
CA VAL A 20 -9.93 -10.99 5.54
C VAL A 20 -9.10 -9.76 5.19
N LEU A 21 -9.73 -8.59 5.30
CA LEU A 21 -9.14 -7.30 4.96
C LEU A 21 -8.58 -6.65 6.23
N TYR A 22 -7.39 -6.06 6.10
CA TYR A 22 -6.80 -5.19 7.10
C TYR A 22 -6.66 -3.80 6.50
N GLU A 23 -7.44 -2.84 6.98
CA GLU A 23 -7.34 -1.45 6.55
C GLU A 23 -6.12 -0.78 7.19
N LEU A 24 -5.34 -0.08 6.36
CA LEU A 24 -4.05 0.47 6.71
C LEU A 24 -3.93 1.91 6.24
N HIS A 25 -3.72 2.81 7.20
CA HIS A 25 -3.31 4.18 6.95
C HIS A 25 -1.78 4.29 6.99
N VAL A 26 -1.15 4.60 5.85
CA VAL A 26 0.32 4.60 5.71
C VAL A 26 0.97 5.54 6.72
N GLY A 27 0.43 6.75 6.88
CA GLY A 27 1.02 7.79 7.73
C GLY A 27 0.98 7.50 9.23
N THR A 28 0.21 6.51 9.71
CA THR A 28 0.10 6.19 11.15
C THR A 28 0.41 4.74 11.50
N TYR A 29 0.57 3.87 10.51
CA TYR A 29 0.82 2.45 10.74
C TYR A 29 2.21 2.19 11.36
N THR A 30 3.20 3.00 11.00
CA THR A 30 4.52 3.01 11.63
C THR A 30 4.91 4.43 12.04
N GLY A 31 5.97 4.57 12.83
CA GLY A 31 6.45 5.88 13.26
C GLY A 31 7.02 6.74 12.12
N GLU A 32 7.55 6.09 11.07
CA GLU A 32 8.07 6.74 9.88
C GLU A 32 6.97 7.19 8.91
N GLY A 33 5.82 6.51 8.92
CA GLY A 33 4.69 6.88 8.06
C GLY A 33 4.92 6.69 6.57
N THR A 34 5.69 5.67 6.16
CA THR A 34 6.07 5.42 4.76
C THR A 34 5.68 4.03 4.26
N PHE A 35 5.59 3.87 2.94
CA PHE A 35 5.34 2.58 2.30
C PHE A 35 6.41 1.54 2.64
N ASP A 36 7.69 1.91 2.66
CA ASP A 36 8.78 0.97 2.94
C ASP A 36 8.73 0.49 4.41
N ALA A 37 8.44 1.39 5.35
CA ALA A 37 8.29 1.04 6.75
C ALA A 37 7.06 0.15 6.99
N ALA A 38 5.95 0.44 6.31
CA ALA A 38 4.76 -0.41 6.35
C ALA A 38 5.03 -1.79 5.73
N ALA A 39 5.74 -1.85 4.60
CA ALA A 39 6.09 -3.09 3.91
C ALA A 39 6.90 -4.04 4.81
N ALA A 40 7.86 -3.49 5.58
CA ALA A 40 8.68 -4.26 6.52
C ALA A 40 7.87 -4.93 7.65
N ARG A 41 6.64 -4.49 7.89
CA ARG A 41 5.74 -5.06 8.90
C ARG A 41 4.75 -6.06 8.32
N LEU A 42 4.56 -6.15 7.01
CA LEU A 42 3.50 -7.00 6.43
C LEU A 42 3.56 -8.48 6.79
N GLY A 43 4.75 -9.00 7.13
CA GLY A 43 4.92 -10.40 7.55
C GLY A 43 4.01 -10.80 8.72
N HIS A 44 3.87 -9.94 9.73
CA HIS A 44 3.01 -10.25 10.88
C HIS A 44 1.52 -10.27 10.51
N LEU A 45 1.09 -9.49 9.52
CA LEU A 45 -0.30 -9.51 9.04
C LEU A 45 -0.58 -10.83 8.31
N ALA A 46 0.37 -11.30 7.50
CA ALA A 46 0.27 -12.60 6.85
C ALA A 46 0.20 -13.73 7.90
N GLU A 47 1.05 -13.70 8.93
CA GLU A 47 1.03 -14.67 10.04
C GLU A 47 -0.27 -14.62 10.84
N LEU A 48 -0.85 -13.43 11.04
CA LEU A 48 -2.15 -13.24 11.70
C LEU A 48 -3.31 -13.85 10.90
N GLY A 49 -3.13 -14.11 9.60
CA GLY A 49 -4.15 -14.65 8.71
C GLY A 49 -4.89 -13.59 7.90
N VAL A 50 -4.39 -12.35 7.87
CA VAL A 50 -4.86 -11.34 6.91
C VAL A 50 -4.59 -11.85 5.50
N THR A 51 -5.51 -11.54 4.58
CA THR A 51 -5.40 -11.97 3.18
C THR A 51 -5.20 -10.81 2.23
N HIS A 52 -5.70 -9.63 2.60
CA HIS A 52 -5.62 -8.41 1.81
C HIS A 52 -5.34 -7.24 2.73
N VAL A 53 -4.42 -6.36 2.32
CA VAL A 53 -4.26 -5.04 2.92
C VAL A 53 -5.07 -4.05 2.11
N SER A 54 -5.92 -3.28 2.77
CA SER A 54 -6.68 -2.19 2.17
C SER A 54 -5.99 -0.87 2.52
N LEU A 55 -5.29 -0.27 1.54
CA LEU A 55 -4.69 1.03 1.72
C LEU A 55 -5.77 2.11 1.68
N MET A 56 -5.77 2.99 2.67
CA MET A 56 -6.48 4.28 2.59
C MET A 56 -5.93 5.13 1.43
N PRO A 57 -6.64 6.18 0.97
CA PRO A 57 -6.25 6.88 -0.25
C PRO A 57 -4.83 7.45 -0.20
N VAL A 58 -4.10 7.26 -1.29
CA VAL A 58 -2.67 7.64 -1.40
C VAL A 58 -2.44 8.81 -2.35
N CYS A 59 -3.51 9.43 -2.87
CA CYS A 59 -3.40 10.60 -3.74
C CYS A 59 -2.84 11.80 -2.95
N PRO A 60 -2.01 12.68 -3.56
CA PRO A 60 -1.52 13.87 -2.88
C PRO A 60 -2.65 14.78 -2.41
N PHE A 61 -2.55 15.21 -1.15
CA PHE A 61 -3.40 16.20 -0.49
C PHE A 61 -2.52 17.32 0.11
N PRO A 62 -3.09 18.47 0.51
CA PRO A 62 -2.34 19.55 1.14
C PRO A 62 -1.70 19.12 2.48
N GLY A 63 -0.42 19.40 2.66
CA GLY A 63 0.32 19.08 3.89
C GLY A 63 1.02 17.71 3.83
N VAL A 64 1.39 17.19 5.00
CA VAL A 64 2.15 15.93 5.14
C VAL A 64 1.38 14.85 5.89
N ASN A 65 0.30 15.21 6.56
CA ASN A 65 -0.56 14.31 7.33
C ASN A 65 -2.00 14.56 6.94
N GLY A 66 -2.72 13.49 6.60
CA GLY A 66 -4.12 13.53 6.19
C GLY A 66 -4.58 12.11 5.90
N TRP A 67 -5.88 11.85 6.00
CA TRP A 67 -6.44 10.51 5.74
C TRP A 67 -6.50 10.17 4.25
N GLY A 68 -6.26 11.15 3.36
CA GLY A 68 -6.18 10.94 1.91
C GLY A 68 -7.42 11.35 1.12
N TYR A 69 -8.58 11.55 1.77
CA TYR A 69 -9.85 11.90 1.10
C TYR A 69 -9.90 13.31 0.50
N GLU A 70 -8.89 14.15 0.76
CA GLU A 70 -8.71 15.48 0.18
C GLU A 70 -7.75 15.46 -1.03
N GLY A 71 -7.58 14.29 -1.65
CA GLY A 71 -6.68 14.08 -2.77
C GLY A 71 -7.01 14.97 -3.97
N VAL A 72 -6.02 15.69 -4.49
CA VAL A 72 -6.19 16.63 -5.61
C VAL A 72 -5.60 16.13 -6.93
N SER A 73 -4.66 15.19 -6.88
CA SER A 73 -3.97 14.65 -8.05
C SER A 73 -4.15 13.14 -8.11
N LEU A 74 -5.25 12.69 -8.70
CA LEU A 74 -5.72 11.29 -8.65
C LEU A 74 -4.77 10.26 -9.31
N TRP A 75 -3.80 10.73 -10.10
CA TRP A 75 -2.80 9.89 -10.78
C TRP A 75 -1.40 9.97 -10.15
N ALA A 76 -1.25 10.73 -9.07
CA ALA A 76 0.00 10.84 -8.34
C ALA A 76 -0.10 10.08 -7.02
N VAL A 77 1.06 9.79 -6.42
CA VAL A 77 1.16 9.17 -5.10
C VAL A 77 1.76 10.19 -4.15
N HIS A 78 1.23 10.27 -2.92
CA HIS A 78 1.66 11.24 -1.92
C HIS A 78 3.16 11.08 -1.60
N GLU A 79 3.96 12.07 -1.98
CA GLU A 79 5.42 12.05 -1.85
C GLU A 79 5.91 11.79 -0.41
N PRO A 80 5.30 12.37 0.65
CA PRO A 80 5.67 12.06 2.03
C PRO A 80 5.60 10.57 2.40
N TYR A 81 4.77 9.77 1.73
CA TYR A 81 4.70 8.32 1.96
C TYR A 81 5.81 7.53 1.23
N GLY A 82 6.56 8.17 0.32
CA GLY A 82 7.60 7.55 -0.52
C GLY A 82 7.27 7.49 -2.01
N GLY A 83 6.18 8.15 -2.43
CA GLY A 83 5.83 8.33 -3.84
C GLY A 83 5.54 7.01 -4.59
N PRO A 84 5.57 7.05 -5.93
CA PRO A 84 5.16 5.90 -6.76
C PRO A 84 6.06 4.68 -6.59
N GLU A 85 7.37 4.87 -6.42
CA GLU A 85 8.31 3.76 -6.25
C GLU A 85 8.17 3.08 -4.88
N GLY A 86 7.86 3.84 -3.83
CA GLY A 86 7.52 3.29 -2.52
C GLY A 86 6.27 2.41 -2.58
N LEU A 87 5.22 2.89 -3.25
CA LEU A 87 3.99 2.12 -3.43
C LEU A 87 4.24 0.81 -4.20
N LYS A 88 5.05 0.84 -5.28
CA LYS A 88 5.41 -0.39 -6.02
C LYS A 88 6.14 -1.40 -5.13
N ARG A 89 7.14 -0.96 -4.34
CA ARG A 89 7.86 -1.84 -3.39
C ARG A 89 6.95 -2.42 -2.32
N PHE A 90 6.00 -1.63 -1.81
CA PHE A 90 5.00 -2.12 -0.87
C PHE A 90 4.14 -3.23 -1.48
N VAL A 91 3.59 -2.99 -2.68
CA VAL A 91 2.75 -3.97 -3.39
C VAL A 91 3.52 -5.25 -3.70
N ASP A 92 4.75 -5.13 -4.21
CA ASP A 92 5.60 -6.27 -4.56
C ASP A 92 5.96 -7.10 -3.30
N THR A 93 6.26 -6.43 -2.19
CA THR A 93 6.50 -7.10 -0.89
C THR A 93 5.25 -7.79 -0.36
N ALA A 94 4.08 -7.15 -0.47
CA ALA A 94 2.80 -7.76 -0.09
C ALA A 94 2.53 -9.04 -0.90
N HIS A 95 2.73 -8.98 -2.22
CA HIS A 95 2.55 -10.13 -3.10
C HIS A 95 3.49 -11.29 -2.76
N GLY A 96 4.76 -11.01 -2.45
CA GLY A 96 5.73 -12.04 -2.04
C GLY A 96 5.35 -12.72 -0.72
N LEU A 97 4.52 -12.07 0.11
CA LEU A 97 3.96 -12.62 1.35
C LEU A 97 2.58 -13.27 1.16
N GLY A 98 2.07 -13.35 -0.08
CA GLY A 98 0.75 -13.91 -0.35
C GLY A 98 -0.43 -12.99 0.01
N LEU A 99 -0.17 -11.70 0.24
CA LEU A 99 -1.17 -10.69 0.54
C LEU A 99 -1.62 -9.99 -0.73
N GLY A 100 -2.94 -9.87 -0.94
CA GLY A 100 -3.48 -8.94 -1.93
C GLY A 100 -3.41 -7.50 -1.42
N VAL A 101 -3.37 -6.52 -2.33
CA VAL A 101 -3.48 -5.10 -1.99
C VAL A 101 -4.72 -4.52 -2.67
N ILE A 102 -5.53 -3.82 -1.90
CA ILE A 102 -6.71 -3.07 -2.35
C ILE A 102 -6.41 -1.59 -2.07
N LEU A 103 -6.78 -0.71 -2.98
CA LEU A 103 -6.61 0.72 -2.82
C LEU A 103 -7.98 1.40 -2.74
N ASP A 104 -8.19 2.18 -1.68
CA ASP A 104 -9.31 3.11 -1.58
C ASP A 104 -9.11 4.26 -2.58
N VAL A 105 -10.11 4.50 -3.42
CA VAL A 105 -10.11 5.50 -4.49
C VAL A 105 -11.34 6.39 -4.36
N VAL A 106 -11.15 7.70 -4.58
CA VAL A 106 -12.15 8.75 -4.40
C VAL A 106 -12.38 9.48 -5.73
#